data_AF-G7ZGU2-F1
#
_entry.id   AF-G7ZGU2-F1
#
_cell.length_a   1.000
_cell.length_b   1.000
_cell.length_c   1.000
_cell.angle_alpha   90.00
_cell.angle_beta   90.00
_cell.angle_gamma   90.00
#
_symmetry.space_group_name_H-M   'P 1'
#
loop_
_entity.id
_entity.type
_entity.pdbx_description
1 polymer ?
#
loop_
_entity_poly.entity_id
_entity_poly.type
_entity_poly.pdbx_seq_one_letter_code
_entity_poly.pdbx_strand_id
1 'polypeptide(L)' 'MLTLKVSGMSCGHCAQTVTKAVEALPSVERALVDLKEGQVTVEGDADESTVRQAIEDAGYEVQGRA' A
#
# COMPACT_ATOMS: atom_id res chain seq x y z
N MET A 1 4.26 9.54 -7.82
CA MET A 1 3.79 9.19 -6.46
C MET A 1 2.30 8.91 -6.52
N LEU A 2 1.90 7.74 -6.04
CA LEU A 2 0.52 7.26 -5.98
C LEU A 2 0.13 7.11 -4.52
N THR A 3 -1.06 7.57 -4.12
CA THR A 3 -1.54 7.41 -2.75
C THR A 3 -2.88 6.68 -2.75
N LEU A 4 -2.97 5.60 -1.98
CA LEU A 4 -4.14 4.75 -1.89
C LEU A 4 -4.64 4.68 -0.45
N LYS A 5 -5.96 4.70 -0.28
CA LYS A 5 -6.63 4.47 1.00
C LYS A 5 -6.80 2.97 1.21
N VAL A 6 -6.33 2.47 2.35
CA VAL A 6 -6.35 1.05 2.68
C VAL A 6 -7.08 0.86 4.01
N SER A 7 -8.05 -0.03 4.00
CA SER A 7 -8.82 -0.43 5.17
C SER A 7 -8.28 -1.74 5.76
N GLY A 8 -8.50 -1.92 7.06
CA GLY A 8 -8.07 -3.11 7.79
C GLY A 8 -6.67 -3.04 8.42
N MET A 9 -5.90 -1.97 8.16
CA MET A 9 -4.62 -1.75 8.84
C MET A 9 -4.85 -1.22 10.26
N SER A 10 -4.97 -2.12 11.24
CA SER A 10 -5.25 -1.73 12.64
C SER A 10 -4.00 -1.70 13.54
N CYS A 11 -2.83 -2.14 13.04
CA CYS A 11 -1.62 -2.23 13.84
C CYS A 11 -0.33 -1.94 13.03
N GLY A 12 0.74 -1.51 13.72
CA GLY A 12 2.08 -1.29 13.15
C GLY A 12 2.67 -2.48 12.41
N HIS A 13 2.29 -3.71 12.78
CA HIS A 13 2.66 -4.93 12.06
C HIS A 13 1.93 -5.06 10.72
N CYS A 14 0.67 -4.64 10.66
CA CYS A 14 -0.13 -4.65 9.43
C CYS A 14 0.47 -3.70 8.39
N ALA A 15 0.80 -2.47 8.82
CA ALA A 15 1.47 -1.49 7.96
C ALA A 15 2.77 -2.03 7.36
N GLN A 16 3.65 -2.61 8.18
CA GLN A 16 4.91 -3.17 7.68
C GLN A 16 4.70 -4.31 6.67
N THR A 17 3.66 -5.13 6.86
CA THR A 17 3.33 -6.20 5.92
C THR A 17 2.92 -5.62 4.57
N VAL A 18 2.04 -4.61 4.58
CA VAL A 18 1.61 -3.90 3.37
C VAL A 18 2.78 -3.20 2.69
N THR A 19 3.62 -2.47 3.46
CA THR A 19 4.83 -1.83 2.95
C THR A 19 5.70 -2.85 2.22
N LYS A 20 6.03 -3.98 2.85
CA LYS A 20 6.86 -5.01 2.22
C LYS A 20 6.24 -5.63 0.97
N ALA A 21 4.92 -5.86 0.97
CA ALA A 21 4.23 -6.39 -0.20
C ALA A 21 4.28 -5.43 -1.39
N VAL A 22 4.12 -4.13 -1.13
CA VAL A 22 4.20 -3.09 -2.16
C VAL A 22 5.64 -2.85 -2.61
N GLU A 23 6.62 -2.80 -1.69
CA GLU A 23 8.04 -2.66 -2.02
C GLU A 23 8.63 -3.89 -2.72
N ALA A 24 7.97 -5.05 -2.66
CA ALA A 24 8.36 -6.22 -3.43
C ALA A 24 8.06 -6.07 -4.93
N LEU A 25 7.26 -5.08 -5.33
CA LEU A 25 6.97 -4.82 -6.73
C LEU A 25 8.18 -4.15 -7.41
N PRO A 26 8.61 -4.61 -8.59
CA PRO A 26 9.78 -4.07 -9.27
C PRO A 26 9.60 -2.61 -9.74
N SER A 27 8.35 -2.15 -9.87
CA SER A 27 8.01 -0.77 -10.27
C SER A 27 7.92 0.19 -9.08
N VAL A 28 8.16 -0.28 -7.85
CA VAL A 28 8.12 0.53 -6.63
C VAL A 28 9.53 0.82 -6.18
N GLU A 29 9.85 2.11 -6.04
CA GLU A 29 11.11 2.56 -5.44
C GLU A 29 11.01 2.68 -3.92
N ARG A 30 9.84 3.10 -3.42
CA ARG A 30 9.60 3.27 -1.98
C ARG A 30 8.12 3.21 -1.66
N ALA A 31 7.76 2.59 -0.52
CA ALA A 31 6.41 2.67 0.02
C ALA A 31 6.40 3.26 1.43
N LEU A 32 5.40 4.11 1.69
CA LEU A 32 5.16 4.77 2.96
C LEU A 32 3.74 4.45 3.40
N VAL A 33 3.56 4.00 4.63
CA VAL A 33 2.24 3.69 5.17
C VAL A 33 1.93 4.62 6.32
N ASP A 34 0.81 5.32 6.21
CA ASP A 34 0.27 6.19 7.24
C ASP A 34 -0.94 5.53 7.90
N LEU A 35 -0.74 4.96 9.09
CA LEU A 35 -1.79 4.30 9.86
C LEU A 35 -2.80 5.27 10.46
N LYS A 36 -2.41 6.53 10.68
CA LYS A 36 -3.31 7.55 11.22
C LYS A 36 -4.38 7.90 10.20
N GLU A 37 -3.95 8.06 8.95
CA GLU A 37 -4.81 8.42 7.84
C GLU A 37 -5.39 7.19 7.11
N GLY A 38 -4.84 6.00 7.34
CA GLY A 38 -5.19 4.78 6.62
C GLY A 38 -4.76 4.84 5.16
N GLN A 39 -3.59 5.41 4.88
CA GLN A 39 -3.10 5.66 3.53
C GLN A 39 -1.78 4.92 3.26
N VAL A 40 -1.56 4.55 2.00
CA VAL A 40 -0.32 3.97 1.49
C VAL A 40 0.14 4.83 0.33
N THR A 41 1.27 5.49 0.49
CA THR A 41 1.93 6.27 -0.54
C THR A 41 3.03 5.44 -1.18
N VAL A 42 3.01 5.35 -2.49
CA VAL A 42 3.95 4.60 -3.31
C VAL A 42 4.70 5.57 -4.20
N GLU A 43 6.03 5.51 -4.12
CA GLU A 43 6.95 6.23 -4.97
C GLU A 43 7.54 5.24 -5.98
N GLY A 44 7.52 5.61 -7.26
CA GLY A 44 7.88 4.75 -8.39
C GLY A 44 6.88 4.88 -9.55
N ASP A 45 7.01 3.95 -10.49
CA ASP A 45 6.22 3.84 -11.73
C ASP A 45 5.14 2.75 -11.64
N ALA A 46 4.82 2.29 -10.42
CA ALA A 46 3.82 1.25 -10.21
C ALA A 46 2.39 1.74 -10.49
N ASP A 47 1.66 0.97 -11.30
CA ASP A 47 0.24 1.20 -11.55
C ASP A 47 -0.61 0.96 -10.30
N GLU A 48 -1.69 1.73 -10.20
CA GLU A 48 -2.68 1.60 -9.12
C GLU A 48 -3.24 0.18 -9.01
N SER A 49 -3.56 -0.46 -10.14
CA SER A 49 -4.08 -1.83 -10.13
C SER A 49 -3.05 -2.82 -9.56
N THR A 50 -1.77 -2.67 -9.90
CA THR A 50 -0.71 -3.55 -9.44
C THR A 50 -0.49 -3.40 -7.94
N VAL A 51 -0.40 -2.16 -7.45
CA VAL A 51 -0.28 -1.86 -6.03
C VAL A 51 -1.50 -2.37 -5.27
N ARG A 52 -2.70 -2.13 -5.80
CA ARG A 52 -3.95 -2.61 -5.23
C ARG A 52 -3.96 -4.13 -5.06
N GLN A 53 -3.60 -4.87 -6.11
CA GLN A 53 -3.53 -6.33 -6.05
C GLN A 53 -2.52 -6.81 -5.01
N ALA A 54 -1.35 -6.17 -4.89
CA ALA A 54 -0.37 -6.54 -3.87
C ALA A 54 -0.90 -6.31 -2.43
N ILE A 55 -1.68 -5.25 -2.23
CA ILE A 55 -2.31 -4.95 -0.93
C ILE A 55 -3.44 -5.95 -0.64
N GLU A 56 -4.24 -6.31 -1.64
CA GLU A 56 -5.31 -7.31 -1.53
C GLU A 56 -4.76 -8.72 -1.27
N ASP A 57 -3.66 -9.11 -1.92
CA ASP A 57 -2.96 -10.37 -1.67
C ASP A 57 -2.38 -10.45 -0.25
N ALA A 58 -1.95 -9.30 0.29
CA ALA A 58 -1.55 -9.18 1.69
C ALA A 58 -2.73 -9.25 2.69
N GLY A 59 -3.98 -9.31 2.21
CA GLY A 59 -5.19 -9.44 3.01
C GLY A 59 -5.83 -8.13 3.43
N TYR A 60 -5.57 -7.03 2.72
CA TYR A 60 -6.11 -5.70 3.02
C TYR A 60 -6.94 -5.14 1.87
N GLU A 61 -7.93 -4.31 2.17
CA GLU A 61 -8.82 -3.78 1.14
C GLU A 61 -8.43 -2.35 0.76
N VAL A 62 -8.26 -2.09 -0.54
CA VAL A 62 -8.02 -0.73 -1.05
C VAL A 62 -9.34 -0.07 -1.40
N GLN A 63 -9.68 1.00 -0.67
CA GLN A 63 -10.90 1.78 -0.87
C GLN A 63 -10.83 2.75 -2.06
N GLY A 64 -9.63 3.06 -2.55
CA GLY A 64 -9.42 3.89 -3.74
C GLY A 64 -8.25 4.85 -3.57
N ARG A 65 -8.14 5.81 -4.50
CA ARG A 65 -7.12 6.86 -4.48
C ARG A 65 -7.43 7.88 -3.39
N ALA A 66 -6.43 8.23 -2.58
CA ALA A 66 -6.56 9.18 -1.48
C ALA A 66 -6.19 10.60 -1.89
#